data_AF-A0A5K0Y5H9-F1
#
_entry.id   AF-A0A5K0Y5H9-F1
#
_cell.length_a   1.000
_cell.length_b   1.000
_cell.length_c   1.000
_cell.angle_alpha   90.00
_cell.angle_beta   90.00
_cell.angle_gamma   90.00
#
_symmetry.space_group_name_H-M   'P 1'
#
loop_
_entity.id
_entity.type
_entity.pdbx_description
1 polymer ?
#
loop_
_entity_poly.entity_id
_entity_poly.type
_entity_poly.pdbx_seq_one_letter_code
_entity_poly.pdbx_strand_id
1 'polypeptide(L)' 'VLILDSNALEGPIPLSIYQLVRLFVFYMSDNMLTGSISTSINNLTSLQGLDSSNNFSSTLPS' A
#
# COMPACT_ATOMS: atom_id res chain seq x y z
N VAL A 1 -7.07 -9.81 2.20
CA VAL A 1 -6.86 -8.90 3.35
C VAL A 1 -5.38 -8.97 3.70
N LEU A 2 -4.73 -7.82 3.87
CA LEU A 2 -3.35 -7.71 4.33
C LEU A 2 -3.29 -6.55 5.33
N ILE A 3 -2.82 -6.84 6.53
CA ILE A 3 -2.75 -5.90 7.65
C ILE A 3 -1.32 -5.95 8.18
N LEU A 4 -0.61 -4.83 8.10
CA LEU A 4 0.80 -4.68 8.45
C LEU A 4 1.04 -3.49 9.39
N ASP A 5 -0.03 -2.98 10.01
CA ASP A 5 0.02 -1.78 10.83
C ASP A 5 1.01 -1.92 12.00
N SER A 6 1.59 -0.79 12.41
CA SER A 6 2.45 -0.67 13.60
C SER A 6 3.67 -1.60 13.59
N ASN A 7 4.45 -1.56 12.51
CA ASN A 7 5.72 -2.27 12.37
C ASN A 7 6.87 -1.31 12.05
N ALA A 8 8.09 -1.85 11.98
CA ALA A 8 9.27 -1.12 11.55
C ALA A 8 9.59 -1.40 10.06
N LEU A 9 8.58 -1.52 9.20
CA LEU A 9 8.81 -1.76 7.77
C LEU A 9 9.35 -0.50 7.11
N GLU A 10 10.40 -0.67 6.31
CA GLU A 10 11.12 0.41 5.62
C GLU A 10 11.17 0.16 4.10
N GLY A 11 11.45 1.22 3.35
CA GLY A 11 11.57 1.16 1.89
C GLY A 11 10.22 1.24 1.16
N PRO A 12 10.20 1.00 -0.17
CA PRO A 12 9.00 1.13 -0.98
C PRO A 12 8.08 -0.10 -0.92
N ILE A 13 6.82 0.09 -1.28
CA ILE A 13 5.87 -1.02 -1.48
C ILE A 13 6.35 -1.88 -2.66
N PRO A 14 6.56 -3.20 -2.48
CA PRO A 14 6.97 -4.08 -3.58
C PRO A 14 5.90 -4.16 -4.68
N LEU A 15 6.31 -4.17 -5.95
CA LEU A 15 5.39 -4.22 -7.09
C LEU A 15 4.50 -5.48 -7.11
N SER A 16 4.96 -6.57 -6.49
CA SER A 16 4.19 -7.81 -6.36
C SER A 16 2.89 -7.64 -5.57
N ILE A 17 2.82 -6.67 -4.65
CA ILE A 17 1.59 -6.36 -3.91
C ILE A 17 0.47 -5.98 -4.88
N TYR A 18 0.79 -5.23 -5.95
CA TYR A 18 -0.18 -4.80 -6.96
C TYR A 18 -0.72 -5.94 -7.85
N GLN A 19 -0.18 -7.15 -7.71
CA GLN A 19 -0.68 -8.34 -8.43
C GLN A 19 -1.78 -9.07 -7.65
N LEU A 20 -2.04 -8.67 -6.39
CA LEU A 20 -3.04 -9.28 -5.53
C LEU A 20 -4.45 -8.78 -5.89
N VAL A 21 -4.97 -9.13 -7.07
CA VAL A 21 -6.25 -8.62 -7.61
C VAL A 21 -7.48 -8.86 -6.72
N ARG A 22 -7.39 -9.82 -5.80
CA ARG A 22 -8.43 -10.16 -4.80
C ARG A 22 -8.19 -9.49 -3.43
N LEU A 23 -7.21 -8.60 -3.33
CA LEU A 23 -6.90 -7.92 -2.09
C LEU A 23 -8.00 -6.92 -1.77
N PHE A 24 -8.75 -7.21 -0.70
CA PHE A 24 -9.90 -6.41 -0.29
C PHE A 24 -9.53 -5.23 0.59
N VAL A 25 -8.54 -5.44 1.47
CA VAL A 25 -8.02 -4.43 2.39
C VAL A 25 -6.52 -4.52 2.40
N PHE A 26 -5.87 -3.37 2.38
CA PHE A 26 -4.45 -3.22 2.59
C PHE A 26 -4.19 -2.10 3.60
N TYR A 27 -3.92 -2.48 4.84
CA TYR A 27 -3.57 -1.54 5.91
C TYR A 27 -2.10 -1.73 6.27
N MET A 28 -1.39 -0.61 6.31
CA MET A 28 0.05 -0.57 6.55
C MET A 28 0.45 0.68 7.34
N SER A 29 -0.46 1.29 8.09
CA SER A 29 -0.20 2.50 8.86
C SER A 29 0.87 2.28 9.93
N ASP A 30 1.42 3.37 10.47
CA ASP A 30 2.44 3.34 11.52
C ASP A 30 3.66 2.48 11.14
N ASN A 31 4.17 2.69 9.92
CA ASN A 31 5.43 2.14 9.45
C ASN A 31 6.36 3.27 8.96
N MET A 32 7.52 2.89 8.44
CA MET A 32 8.52 3.80 7.87
C MET A 32 8.65 3.60 6.35
N LEU A 33 7.57 3.19 5.69
CA LEU A 33 7.56 2.97 4.24
C LEU A 33 7.76 4.31 3.52
N THR A 34 8.55 4.29 2.45
CA THR A 34 8.98 5.47 1.66
C THR A 34 8.69 5.28 0.17
N GLY A 35 8.98 6.30 -0.65
CA GLY A 35 8.72 6.26 -2.09
C GLY A 35 7.28 6.68 -2.43
N SER A 36 6.75 6.16 -3.54
CA SER A 36 5.42 6.49 -4.04
C SER A 36 4.52 5.26 -4.13
N ILE A 37 3.22 5.48 -3.94
CA ILE A 37 2.21 4.48 -4.31
C ILE A 37 2.15 4.45 -5.84
N SER A 38 2.50 3.31 -6.43
CA SER A 38 2.50 3.12 -7.88
C SER A 38 1.09 3.23 -8.47
N THR A 39 0.98 3.70 -9.72
CA THR A 39 -0.26 3.62 -10.53
C THR A 39 -0.77 2.20 -10.70
N SER A 40 0.09 1.20 -10.49
CA SER A 40 -0.30 -0.21 -10.43
C SER A 40 -1.30 -0.53 -9.31
N ILE A 41 -1.54 0.37 -8.34
CA ILE A 41 -2.62 0.23 -7.36
C ILE A 41 -3.99 0.01 -8.04
N ASN A 42 -4.18 0.52 -9.25
CA ASN A 42 -5.37 0.32 -10.07
C ASN A 42 -5.62 -1.16 -10.46
N ASN A 43 -4.62 -2.02 -10.37
CA ASN A 43 -4.78 -3.46 -10.58
C ASN A 43 -5.49 -4.15 -9.41
N LEU A 44 -5.54 -3.52 -8.24
CA LEU A 44 -6.22 -4.04 -7.06
C LEU A 44 -7.72 -3.78 -7.15
N THR A 45 -8.37 -4.37 -8.16
CA THR A 45 -9.77 -4.11 -8.52
C THR A 45 -10.78 -4.49 -7.44
N SER A 46 -10.40 -5.35 -6.49
CA SER A 46 -11.23 -5.72 -5.34
C SER A 46 -10.97 -4.87 -4.08
N LEU A 47 -10.04 -3.91 -4.14
CA LEU A 47 -9.62 -3.13 -2.97
C LEU A 47 -10.73 -2.15 -2.56
N GLN A 48 -11.14 -2.24 -1.31
CA GLN A 48 -12.14 -1.36 -0.71
C GLN A 48 -11.57 -0.52 0.44
N GLY A 49 -10.45 -0.94 1.03
CA GLY A 49 -9.78 -0.21 2.10
C GLY A 49 -8.28 -0.12 1.86
N LEU A 50 -7.76 1.11 1.90
CA LEU A 50 -6.33 1.41 1.87
C LEU A 50 -6.04 2.41 3.00
N ASP A 51 -5.13 2.03 3.91
CA ASP A 51 -4.54 2.95 4.88
C ASP A 51 -3.03 2.93 4.67
N SER A 52 -2.53 4.05 4.19
CA SER A 52 -1.14 4.24 3.80
C SER A 52 -0.45 5.33 4.63
N SER A 53 -0.89 5.54 5.87
CA SER A 53 -0.33 6.56 6.77
C SER A 53 1.14 6.23 7.10
N ASN A 54 2.06 6.77 6.30
CA ASN A 54 3.50 6.50 6.23
C ASN A 54 4.25 7.72 5.66
N ASN A 55 5.56 7.56 5.39
CA ASN A 55 6.44 8.58 4.81
C ASN A 55 6.42 8.59 3.27
N PHE A 56 5.26 8.36 2.64
CA PHE A 56 5.16 8.37 1.17
C PHE A 56 5.25 9.80 0.61
N SER A 57 6.02 9.99 -0.46
CA SER A 57 6.21 11.29 -1.12
C SER A 57 5.00 11.70 -2.00
N SER A 58 4.11 10.75 -2.30
CA SER A 58 2.86 10.98 -3.04
C SER A 58 1.81 9.97 -2.59
N THR A 59 0.59 10.43 -2.31
CA THR A 59 -0.40 9.64 -1.57
C THR A 59 -1.44 8.93 -2.40
N LEU A 60 -1.59 9.20 -3.70
CA LEU A 60 -2.37 8.41 -4.68
C LEU A 60 -2.17 9.02 -6.08
N PRO A 61 -1.96 8.23 -7.14
CA PRO A 61 -2.01 8.75 -8.52
C PRO A 61 -3.46 9.09 -8.91
N SER A 62 -3.63 10.21 -9.62
CA SER A 62 -4.92 10.71 -10.14
C SER A 62 -5.57 9.76 -11.14
#